data_AF-A0AAN9XA20-F1
#
_entry.id   AF-A0AAN9XA20-F1
#
_cell.length_a   1.000
_cell.length_b   1.000
_cell.length_c   1.000
_cell.angle_alpha   90.00
_cell.angle_beta   90.00
_cell.angle_gamma   90.00
#
_symmetry.space_group_name_H-M   'P 1'
#
loop_
_entity.id
_entity.type
_entity.pdbx_description
1 polymer ?
#
loop_
_entity_poly.entity_id
_entity_poly.type
_entity_poly.pdbx_seq_one_letter_code
_entity_poly.pdbx_strand_id
1 'polypeptide(L)'
;MLKVPKQRVVGHKAKNGISSPLVDDSGLFYNPLQNNDMCDLTKFFFYSSLSSHPNVPPSFFPAFHNIKIVAAFNGSSPHPHHVLEDLLRTFAHSFVIDVKIGVQTWHLEDFKDYNEKCLKKDKETCTIPPDFRIFGAKVSILNLSS
;
A
#
# COMPACT_ATOMS: atom_id res chain seq x y z
N MET A 1 3.00 18.94 -6.99
CA MET A 1 2.68 18.22 -8.24
C MET A 1 2.55 16.74 -7.95
N LEU A 2 1.65 15.99 -8.61
CA LEU A 2 1.55 14.54 -8.42
C LEU A 2 2.59 13.80 -9.27
N LYS A 3 3.24 12.78 -8.70
CA LYS A 3 4.29 11.99 -9.34
C LYS A 3 4.24 10.52 -8.91
N VAL A 4 4.81 9.64 -9.73
CA VAL A 4 4.93 8.21 -9.39
C VAL A 4 6.03 8.02 -8.33
N PRO A 5 5.78 7.26 -7.24
CA PRO A 5 6.78 7.02 -6.20
C PRO A 5 7.93 6.15 -6.73
N LYS A 6 9.15 6.65 -6.61
CA LYS A 6 10.38 5.98 -7.12
C LYS A 6 10.72 4.72 -6.34
N GLN A 7 10.42 4.68 -5.04
CA GLN A 7 10.86 3.63 -4.11
C GLN A 7 9.79 2.56 -3.83
N ARG A 8 8.80 2.41 -4.72
CA ARG A 8 7.77 1.36 -4.60
C ARG A 8 8.40 -0.04 -4.59
N VAL A 9 8.12 -0.80 -3.52
CA VAL A 9 8.58 -2.18 -3.31
C VAL A 9 7.58 -3.18 -3.88
N VAL A 10 6.29 -2.91 -3.68
CA VAL A 10 5.20 -3.84 -3.95
C VAL A 10 3.98 -3.09 -4.50
N GLY A 11 3.15 -3.82 -5.23
CA GLY A 11 1.73 -3.51 -5.41
C GLY A 11 1.23 -3.88 -6.78
N HIS A 12 -0.09 -3.76 -6.97
CA HIS A 12 -0.72 -4.02 -8.26
C HIS A 12 -0.12 -3.05 -9.29
N LYS A 13 0.51 -3.59 -10.35
CA LYS A 13 0.77 -2.81 -11.55
C LYS A 13 -0.58 -2.27 -12.02
N ALA A 14 -0.62 -1.03 -12.51
CA ALA A 14 -1.78 -0.50 -13.22
C ALA A 14 -2.23 -1.54 -14.26
N LYS A 15 -3.32 -2.23 -13.96
CA LYS A 15 -4.00 -3.16 -14.85
C LYS A 15 -5.36 -2.54 -15.13
N ASN A 16 -5.81 -2.63 -16.37
CA ASN A 16 -7.15 -2.21 -16.79
C ASN A 16 -7.42 -0.70 -16.61
N GLY A 17 -6.41 0.17 -16.78
CA GLY A 17 -6.61 1.62 -16.75
C GLY A 17 -6.70 2.25 -15.35
N ILE A 18 -6.57 1.46 -14.27
CA ILE A 18 -6.49 2.00 -12.91
C ILE A 18 -5.11 2.64 -12.70
N SER A 19 -5.14 3.91 -12.29
CA SER A 19 -3.99 4.72 -11.88
C SER A 19 -3.01 3.93 -11.00
N SER A 20 -1.71 4.18 -11.11
CA SER A 20 -0.74 3.69 -10.11
C SER A 20 -0.77 4.59 -8.88
N PRO A 21 -0.32 4.13 -7.70
CA PRO A 21 -0.14 5.02 -6.57
C PRO A 21 0.73 6.22 -6.91
N LEU A 22 0.40 7.38 -6.33
CA LEU A 22 1.07 8.66 -6.56
C LEU A 22 1.57 9.23 -5.24
N VAL A 23 2.50 10.17 -5.31
CA VAL A 23 2.90 11.05 -4.19
C VAL A 23 2.87 12.49 -4.66
N ASP A 24 2.78 13.44 -3.73
CA ASP A 24 2.93 14.85 -4.03
C ASP A 24 4.16 15.49 -3.34
N ASP A 25 4.31 16.80 -3.54
CA ASP A 25 5.38 17.58 -2.91
C ASP A 25 4.96 18.16 -1.56
N SER A 26 3.77 17.82 -1.03
CA SER A 26 3.32 18.20 0.33
C SER A 26 3.52 17.09 1.37
N GLY A 27 3.69 15.85 0.91
CA GLY A 27 3.97 14.69 1.76
C GLY A 27 2.83 13.72 1.83
N LEU A 28 2.00 13.69 0.79
CA LEU A 28 0.85 12.81 0.70
C LEU A 28 1.11 11.70 -0.32
N PHE A 29 0.77 10.48 0.07
CA PHE A 29 0.70 9.29 -0.75
C PHE A 29 -0.76 9.00 -1.13
N TYR A 30 -1.01 8.77 -2.41
CA TYR A 30 -2.33 8.57 -2.99
C TYR A 30 -2.42 7.14 -3.48
N ASN A 31 -3.19 6.31 -2.78
CA ASN A 31 -3.43 4.92 -3.14
C ASN A 31 -4.78 4.77 -3.86
N PRO A 32 -4.82 4.45 -5.16
CA PRO A 32 -6.05 4.36 -5.95
C PRO A 32 -6.93 3.23 -5.43
N LEU A 33 -8.24 3.50 -5.32
CA LEU A 33 -9.22 2.46 -5.03
C LEU A 33 -9.25 1.45 -6.18
N GLN A 34 -9.30 0.16 -5.85
CA GLN A 34 -9.48 -0.93 -6.79
C GLN A 34 -11.00 -1.21 -6.88
N ASN A 35 -11.64 -0.75 -7.96
CA ASN A 35 -13.00 -1.08 -8.42
C ASN A 35 -14.03 -1.57 -7.36
N ASN A 36 -14.32 -0.76 -6.34
CA ASN A 36 -15.38 -1.02 -5.34
C ASN A 36 -15.25 -2.35 -4.58
N ASP A 37 -14.04 -2.88 -4.41
CA ASP A 37 -13.84 -4.08 -3.61
C ASP A 37 -14.06 -3.76 -2.12
N MET A 38 -14.69 -4.70 -1.39
CA MET A 38 -14.89 -4.63 0.07
C MET A 38 -13.60 -4.28 0.83
N CYS A 39 -12.44 -4.69 0.30
CA CYS A 39 -11.12 -4.35 0.83
C CYS A 39 -10.88 -2.84 1.00
N ASP A 40 -11.38 -2.00 0.08
CA ASP A 40 -11.16 -0.56 0.14
C ASP A 40 -12.07 0.13 1.17
N LEU A 41 -13.31 -0.35 1.31
CA LEU A 41 -14.18 0.07 2.41
C LEU A 41 -13.61 -0.36 3.76
N THR A 42 -13.10 -1.59 3.88
CA THR A 42 -12.47 -2.08 5.12
C THR A 42 -11.26 -1.21 5.50
N LYS A 43 -10.40 -0.82 4.54
CA LYS A 43 -9.30 0.11 4.81
C LYS A 43 -9.80 1.47 5.28
N PHE A 44 -10.84 2.01 4.64
CA PHE A 44 -11.43 3.29 5.05
C PHE A 44 -11.90 3.25 6.52
N PHE A 45 -12.67 2.23 6.89
CA PHE A 45 -13.16 2.07 8.26
C PHE A 45 -12.03 1.81 9.25
N PHE A 46 -11.02 1.01 8.87
CA PHE A 46 -9.84 0.78 9.67
C PHE A 46 -9.14 2.08 10.04
N TYR A 47 -8.74 2.89 9.06
CA TYR A 47 -8.03 4.15 9.34
C TYR A 47 -8.90 5.18 10.06
N SER A 48 -10.20 5.24 9.73
CA SER A 48 -11.14 6.14 10.40
C SER A 48 -11.27 5.80 11.88
N SER A 49 -11.46 4.51 12.21
CA SER A 49 -11.54 4.04 13.60
C SER A 49 -10.21 4.25 14.34
N LEU A 50 -9.10 3.90 13.70
CA LEU A 50 -7.75 3.98 14.27
C LEU A 50 -7.39 5.40 14.71
N SER A 51 -7.75 6.41 13.92
CA SER A 51 -7.47 7.82 14.23
C SER A 51 -8.06 8.30 15.55
N SER A 52 -9.07 7.59 16.07
CA SER A 52 -9.75 7.86 17.33
C SER A 52 -9.44 6.84 18.43
N HIS A 53 -8.58 5.84 18.16
CA HIS A 53 -8.35 4.72 19.06
C HIS A 53 -7.37 5.10 20.19
N PRO A 54 -7.78 5.04 21.47
CA PRO A 54 -7.00 5.60 22.58
C PRO A 54 -5.68 4.86 22.87
N ASN A 55 -5.61 3.57 22.53
CA ASN A 55 -4.47 2.71 22.85
C ASN A 55 -3.46 2.53 21.72
N VAL A 56 -3.69 3.14 20.56
CA VAL A 56 -2.76 3.01 19.43
C VAL A 56 -1.99 4.32 19.26
N PRO A 57 -0.65 4.30 19.37
CA PRO A 57 0.14 5.49 19.10
C PRO A 57 -0.08 5.99 17.66
N PRO A 58 -0.35 7.28 17.45
CA PRO A 58 -0.57 7.82 16.11
C PRO A 58 0.59 7.58 15.13
N SER A 59 1.82 7.45 15.64
CA SER A 59 3.03 7.26 14.84
C SER A 59 3.23 5.84 14.30
N PHE A 60 2.41 4.86 14.71
CA PHE A 60 2.57 3.47 14.27
C PHE A 60 1.99 3.22 12.87
N PHE A 61 1.11 4.11 12.41
CA PHE A 61 0.48 4.06 11.10
C PHE A 61 0.65 5.40 10.38
N PRO A 62 0.71 5.43 9.03
CA PRO A 62 0.69 6.69 8.29
C PRO A 62 -0.55 7.51 8.63
N ALA A 63 -0.40 8.83 8.77
CA ALA A 63 -1.55 9.70 8.97
C ALA A 63 -2.56 9.55 7.82
N PHE A 64 -3.85 9.40 8.15
CA PHE A 64 -4.91 9.26 7.17
C PHE A 64 -5.59 10.59 6.88
N HIS A 65 -5.66 10.96 5.59
CA HIS A 65 -6.19 12.24 5.12
C HIS A 65 -7.47 12.07 4.28
N ASN A 66 -8.26 11.05 4.60
CA ASN A 66 -9.53 10.70 3.95
C ASN A 66 -9.35 10.20 2.50
N ILE A 67 -10.46 9.95 1.82
CA ILE A 67 -10.51 9.67 0.39
C ILE A 67 -10.57 10.99 -0.37
N LYS A 68 -9.77 11.12 -1.43
CA LYS A 68 -9.82 12.28 -2.34
C LYS A 68 -9.98 11.84 -3.79
N ILE A 69 -10.71 12.62 -4.56
CA ILE A 69 -10.84 12.45 -6.01
C ILE A 69 -9.62 13.07 -6.68
N VAL A 70 -8.88 12.28 -7.46
CA VAL A 70 -7.69 12.71 -8.17
C VAL A 70 -7.98 12.74 -9.66
N ALA A 71 -7.67 13.86 -10.32
CA ALA A 71 -7.81 13.98 -11.77
C ALA A 71 -6.89 12.98 -12.48
N ALA A 72 -7.41 12.31 -13.52
CA ALA A 72 -6.59 11.38 -14.27
C ALA A 72 -5.59 12.11 -15.18
N PHE A 73 -4.39 11.55 -15.31
CA PHE A 73 -3.31 12.13 -16.11
C PHE A 73 -3.46 11.90 -17.63
N ASN A 74 -4.32 10.97 -18.04
CA ASN A 74 -4.46 10.49 -19.43
C ASN A 74 -5.85 10.76 -20.03
N GLY A 75 -6.62 11.70 -19.47
CA GLY A 75 -7.97 12.02 -19.96
C GLY A 75 -9.07 11.03 -19.55
N SER A 76 -8.78 10.06 -18.68
CA SER A 76 -9.82 9.24 -18.06
C SER A 76 -10.59 10.01 -16.97
N SER A 77 -11.67 9.43 -16.46
CA SER A 77 -12.44 10.04 -15.38
C SER A 77 -11.59 10.19 -14.11
N PRO A 78 -11.81 11.27 -13.32
CA PRO A 78 -11.22 11.39 -12.00
C PRO A 78 -11.47 10.13 -11.16
N HIS A 79 -10.47 9.71 -10.39
CA HIS A 79 -10.49 8.43 -9.68
C HIS A 79 -10.28 8.62 -8.18
N PRO A 80 -11.05 7.96 -7.30
CA PRO A 80 -10.88 8.06 -5.86
C PRO A 80 -9.59 7.39 -5.39
N HIS A 81 -8.91 8.01 -4.42
CA HIS A 81 -7.71 7.50 -3.78
C HIS A 81 -7.82 7.62 -2.26
N HIS A 82 -7.37 6.60 -1.52
CA HIS A 82 -7.01 6.77 -0.11
C HIS A 82 -5.78 7.66 -0.01
N VAL A 83 -5.86 8.71 0.80
CA VAL A 83 -4.74 9.63 1.00
C VAL A 83 -4.09 9.38 2.36
N LEU A 84 -2.82 9.04 2.33
CA LEU A 84 -1.99 8.71 3.49
C LEU A 84 -0.76 9.62 3.53
N GLU A 85 -0.08 9.67 4.65
CA GLU A 85 1.26 10.26 4.76
C GLU A 85 2.27 9.52 3.86
N ASP A 86 3.09 10.26 3.13
CA ASP A 86 4.26 9.73 2.43
C ASP A 86 5.44 9.59 3.40
N LEU A 87 5.57 8.39 3.95
CA LEU A 87 6.63 8.03 4.91
C LEU A 87 8.05 8.22 4.35
N LEU A 88 8.23 8.25 3.03
CA LEU A 88 9.56 8.30 2.41
C LEU A 88 10.01 9.73 2.11
N ARG A 89 9.12 10.73 2.29
CA ARG A 89 9.38 12.12 1.92
C ARG A 89 10.66 12.70 2.55
N THR A 90 10.87 12.43 3.84
CA THR A 90 11.98 13.00 4.61
C THR A 90 13.29 12.26 4.40
N PHE A 91 13.27 11.14 3.67
CA PHE A 91 14.44 10.30 3.43
C PHE A 91 15.01 10.56 2.05
N ALA A 92 16.16 11.26 1.99
CA ALA A 92 16.91 11.42 0.74
C ALA A 92 17.35 10.05 0.16
N HIS A 93 17.63 9.10 1.04
CA HIS A 93 17.95 7.71 0.73
C HIS A 93 17.13 6.81 1.66
N SER A 94 16.46 5.82 1.08
CA SER A 94 15.67 4.88 1.85
C SER A 94 16.00 3.43 1.46
N PHE A 95 15.84 2.58 2.45
CA PHE A 95 15.77 1.15 2.30
C PHE A 95 14.39 0.73 2.78
N VAL A 96 13.59 0.19 1.87
CA VAL A 96 12.20 -0.15 2.14
C VAL A 96 12.05 -1.65 2.01
N ILE A 97 11.57 -2.29 3.08
CA ILE A 97 11.14 -3.69 3.06
C ILE A 97 9.64 -3.70 3.29
N ASP A 98 8.92 -4.42 2.43
CA ASP A 98 7.53 -4.79 2.66
C ASP A 98 7.50 -6.17 3.33
N VAL A 99 7.01 -6.22 4.56
CA VAL A 99 6.86 -7.46 5.33
C VAL A 99 5.38 -7.67 5.57
N LYS A 100 4.87 -8.82 5.10
CA LYS A 100 3.51 -9.23 5.41
C LYS A 100 3.52 -10.04 6.70
N ILE A 101 2.72 -9.62 7.68
CA ILE A 101 2.62 -10.23 9.02
C ILE A 101 1.35 -11.09 9.09
N GLY A 102 1.42 -12.20 9.80
CA GLY A 102 0.34 -13.13 10.08
C GLY A 102 0.59 -14.54 9.55
N VAL A 103 0.08 -15.54 10.28
CA VAL A 103 0.07 -16.96 9.88
C VAL A 103 -0.80 -17.22 8.65
N GLN A 104 -1.72 -16.31 8.36
CA GLN A 104 -2.72 -16.41 7.31
C GLN A 104 -2.86 -15.06 6.61
N THR A 105 -2.74 -15.05 5.29
CA THR A 105 -2.75 -13.80 4.50
C THR A 105 -4.00 -13.62 3.63
N TRP A 106 -5.04 -14.37 3.95
CA TRP A 106 -6.36 -14.39 3.32
C TRP A 106 -7.43 -14.34 4.40
N HIS A 107 -8.59 -13.75 4.12
CA HIS A 107 -9.72 -13.71 5.04
C HIS A 107 -10.68 -14.88 4.79
N LEU A 108 -11.34 -15.37 5.84
CA LEU A 108 -12.31 -16.48 5.72
C LEU A 108 -13.46 -16.15 4.76
N GLU A 109 -13.78 -14.86 4.60
CA GLU A 109 -14.87 -14.36 3.76
C GLU A 109 -14.44 -14.06 2.32
N ASP A 110 -13.15 -14.19 1.98
CA ASP A 110 -12.66 -13.97 0.63
C ASP A 110 -13.11 -15.10 -0.32
N PHE A 111 -13.22 -14.80 -1.62
CA PHE A 111 -13.61 -15.78 -2.63
C PHE A 111 -12.66 -16.99 -2.66
N LYS A 112 -13.23 -18.18 -2.88
CA LYS A 112 -12.51 -19.47 -2.83
C LYS A 112 -11.22 -19.49 -3.67
N ASP A 113 -11.26 -18.99 -4.90
CA ASP A 113 -10.10 -18.96 -5.80
C ASP A 113 -8.97 -18.04 -5.30
N TYR A 114 -9.32 -16.95 -4.61
CA TYR A 114 -8.34 -16.05 -3.98
C TYR A 114 -7.69 -16.74 -2.77
N ASN A 115 -8.48 -17.45 -1.96
CA ASN A 115 -7.99 -18.19 -0.81
C ASN A 115 -7.04 -19.32 -1.20
N GLU A 116 -7.38 -20.09 -2.24
CA GLU A 116 -6.51 -21.16 -2.74
C GLU A 116 -5.15 -20.62 -3.22
N LYS A 117 -5.15 -19.49 -3.93
CA LYS A 117 -3.93 -18.82 -4.38
C LYS A 117 -3.08 -18.32 -3.20
N CYS A 118 -3.70 -17.72 -2.19
CA CYS A 118 -3.01 -17.21 -1.01
C CYS A 118 -2.46 -18.36 -0.15
N LEU A 119 -3.25 -19.41 0.07
CA LEU A 119 -2.84 -20.61 0.79
C LEU A 119 -1.65 -21.30 0.12
N LYS A 120 -1.66 -21.43 -1.21
CA LYS A 120 -0.52 -21.97 -1.97
C LYS A 120 0.74 -21.14 -1.74
N LYS A 121 0.64 -19.82 -1.86
CA LYS A 121 1.77 -18.91 -1.62
C LYS A 121 2.27 -18.98 -0.19
N ASP A 122 1.38 -19.03 0.80
CA ASP A 122 1.76 -19.07 2.21
C ASP A 122 2.54 -20.36 2.52
N LYS A 123 2.12 -21.51 1.96
CA LYS A 123 2.87 -22.78 2.06
C LYS A 123 4.24 -22.74 1.37
N GLU A 124 4.35 -22.07 0.22
CA GLU A 124 5.60 -22.00 -0.55
C GLU A 124 6.60 -20.97 0.01
N THR A 125 6.11 -19.91 0.66
CA THR A 125 6.94 -18.77 1.09
C THR A 125 7.21 -18.74 2.59
N CYS A 126 6.43 -19.45 3.41
CA CYS A 126 6.70 -19.62 4.83
C CYS A 126 7.35 -21.00 5.06
N THR A 127 8.69 -21.05 5.01
CA THR A 127 9.41 -22.34 5.07
C THR A 127 9.45 -22.93 6.49
N ILE A 128 9.38 -22.10 7.54
CA ILE A 128 9.44 -22.44 8.99
C ILE A 128 8.82 -21.23 9.75
N PRO A 129 8.15 -21.35 10.93
CA PRO A 129 7.64 -20.17 11.64
C PRO A 129 8.80 -19.22 11.94
N PRO A 130 8.75 -18.04 11.34
CA PRO A 130 8.00 -16.96 11.97
C PRO A 130 6.72 -16.58 11.20
N ASP A 131 5.78 -15.98 11.92
CA ASP A 131 4.45 -15.54 11.44
C ASP A 131 4.53 -14.30 10.53
N PHE A 132 5.48 -14.28 9.60
CA PHE A 132 5.65 -13.23 8.61
C PHE A 132 6.33 -13.75 7.34
N ARG A 133 6.22 -12.98 6.25
CA ARG A 133 7.04 -13.16 5.03
C ARG A 133 7.54 -11.83 4.49
N ILE A 134 8.75 -11.84 3.94
CA ILE A 134 9.27 -10.70 3.17
C ILE A 134 8.56 -10.71 1.82
N PHE A 135 7.81 -9.65 1.54
CA PHE A 135 7.06 -9.49 0.30
C PHE A 135 7.86 -8.75 -0.78
N GLY A 136 8.79 -7.90 -0.37
CA GLY A 136 9.82 -7.34 -1.24
C GLY A 136 10.78 -6.43 -0.49
N ALA A 137 11.88 -6.05 -1.14
CA ALA A 137 12.81 -5.05 -0.64
C ALA A 137 13.30 -4.15 -1.78
N LYS A 138 13.55 -2.87 -1.49
CA LYS A 138 14.11 -1.91 -2.43
C LYS A 138 15.08 -0.95 -1.73
N VAL A 139 16.24 -0.77 -2.33
CA VAL A 139 17.26 0.20 -1.91
C VAL A 139 17.29 1.33 -2.94
N SER A 140 17.32 2.58 -2.52
CA SER A 140 17.76 3.67 -3.39
C SER A 140 19.29 3.80 -3.32
N ILE A 141 19.99 3.41 -4.38
CA ILE A 141 21.46 3.47 -4.47
C ILE A 141 21.88 4.80 -5.12
N LEU A 142 22.98 5.39 -4.65
CA LEU A 142 23.67 6.49 -5.34
C LEU A 142 24.33 5.96 -6.62
N ASN A 143 24.09 6.61 -7.76
CA ASN A 143 25.09 6.60 -8.82
C ASN A 143 26.24 7.50 -8.33
N LEU A 144 27.24 6.91 -7.69
CA LEU A 144 28.54 7.57 -7.56
C LEU A 144 29.14 7.58 -8.96
N SER A 145 28.93 8.66 -9.72
CA SER A 145 29.74 8.93 -10.90
C SER A 145 31.17 9.16 -10.43
N SER A 146 32.02 8.15 -10.62
CA SER A 146 33.48 8.25 -10.55
C SER A 146 34.03 9.11 -11.68
#